data_AF-A0A2S6TY82-F1
#
_entry.id   AF-A0A2S6TY82-F1
#
_cell.length_a   1.000
_cell.length_b   1.000
_cell.length_c   1.000
_cell.angle_alpha   90.00
_cell.angle_beta   90.00
_cell.angle_gamma   90.00
#
_symmetry.space_group_name_H-M   'P 1'
#
loop_
_entity.id
_entity.type
_entity.pdbx_description
1 polymer ?
#
loop_
_entity_poly.entity_id
_entity_poly.type
_entity_poly.pdbx_seq_one_letter_code
_entity_poly.pdbx_strand_id
1 'polypeptide(L)'
;MKLLFVTSTRLGDAIISTGILNQLIEDNPNLRITIACGPAAAPIFEKVPNLERIIVLDKMLFSLHWLRLWGLCIYSFWDLVIDLRNAPLTFLLFRKKRLGMGKSDKSRLFIENVSKVINLDQVASPKIWPGEVDLKLAEELIPSNVPVLAIGPTANWRAKTWRSEYFSELISRVTGSNGILENAHIAVFGRSDERPMALVLMEKIPDDRCIDLVGKISLLSVYTCLSRCSLFVGNDSGLMHLAAASGVPTVGLFGPTQESLYAPWGNNTITVRTTVPFQNIFPDNFDHRTSASLMDSLTVEMVEDAIIKLWEKGESRR
;
A
#
# COMPACT_ATOMS: atom_id res chain seq x y z
N MET A 1 8.03 27.25 7.42
CA MET A 1 6.97 26.68 8.27
C MET A 1 7.47 25.35 8.85
N LYS A 2 7.25 25.03 10.13
CA LYS A 2 7.57 23.72 10.74
C LYS A 2 6.32 22.85 10.83
N LEU A 3 6.36 21.67 10.20
CA LEU A 3 5.30 20.66 10.21
C LEU A 3 5.71 19.45 11.05
N LEU A 4 4.85 19.04 11.97
CA LEU A 4 4.85 17.69 12.53
C LEU A 4 3.73 16.88 11.86
N PHE A 5 4.09 15.82 11.15
CA PHE A 5 3.15 14.92 10.47
C PHE A 5 3.14 13.54 11.16
N VAL A 6 2.10 13.25 11.93
CA VAL A 6 1.93 11.99 12.67
C VAL A 6 0.97 11.08 11.90
N THR A 7 1.46 9.92 11.45
CA THR A 7 0.70 9.00 10.58
C THR A 7 0.69 7.56 11.10
N SER A 8 0.10 6.65 10.33
CA SER A 8 -0.16 5.26 10.70
C SER A 8 1.11 4.43 10.88
N THR A 9 0.94 3.36 11.65
CA THR A 9 1.91 2.28 11.79
C THR A 9 1.73 1.23 10.70
N ARG A 10 0.57 1.21 10.04
CA ARG A 10 0.28 0.32 8.91
C ARG A 10 0.75 0.99 7.63
N LEU A 11 1.42 0.21 6.78
CA LEU A 11 1.98 0.70 5.52
C LEU A 11 0.92 1.27 4.58
N GLY A 12 -0.22 0.58 4.40
CA GLY A 12 -1.31 1.03 3.52
C GLY A 12 -1.85 2.42 3.88
N ASP A 13 -2.28 2.59 5.13
CA ASP A 13 -2.74 3.90 5.62
C ASP A 13 -1.66 5.00 5.50
N ALA A 14 -0.39 4.65 5.72
CA ALA A 14 0.72 5.60 5.60
C ALA A 14 0.91 6.04 4.14
N ILE A 15 0.86 5.12 3.17
CA ILE A 15 0.88 5.41 1.74
C ILE A 15 -0.31 6.30 1.38
N ILE A 16 -1.52 5.97 1.83
CA ILE A 16 -2.72 6.79 1.58
C ILE A 16 -2.52 8.22 2.10
N SER A 17 -1.90 8.37 3.27
CA SER A 17 -1.65 9.69 3.86
C SER A 17 -0.61 10.54 3.14
N THR A 18 0.21 9.97 2.25
CA THR A 18 1.23 10.76 1.56
C THR A 18 0.64 11.77 0.59
N GLY A 19 -0.60 11.56 0.12
CA GLY A 19 -1.28 12.51 -0.76
C GLY A 19 -1.48 13.88 -0.11
N ILE A 20 -1.98 13.91 1.13
CA ILE A 20 -2.13 15.20 1.85
C ILE A 20 -0.79 15.80 2.23
N LEU A 21 0.24 14.99 2.48
CA LEU A 21 1.59 15.47 2.71
C LEU A 21 2.16 16.13 1.45
N ASN A 22 1.94 15.52 0.28
CA ASN A 22 2.35 16.09 -1.00
C ASN A 22 1.66 17.43 -1.26
N GLN A 23 0.35 17.52 -1.03
CA GLN A 23 -0.37 18.80 -1.17
C GLN A 23 0.24 19.89 -0.29
N LEU A 24 0.56 19.57 0.97
CA LEU A 24 1.18 20.55 1.90
C LEU A 24 2.57 21.00 1.43
N ILE A 25 3.34 20.11 0.79
CA ILE A 25 4.65 20.41 0.21
C ILE A 25 4.49 21.34 -1.01
N GLU A 26 3.55 21.03 -1.91
CA GLU A 26 3.26 21.85 -3.10
C GLU A 26 2.80 23.26 -2.73
N ASP A 27 1.91 23.37 -1.73
CA ASP A 27 1.42 24.64 -1.22
C ASP A 27 2.52 25.44 -0.49
N ASN A 28 3.57 24.77 0.01
CA ASN A 28 4.63 25.38 0.83
C ASN A 28 6.02 24.80 0.51
N PRO A 29 6.72 25.29 -0.52
CA PRO A 29 8.02 24.73 -0.94
C PRO A 29 9.14 24.78 0.10
N ASN A 30 9.03 25.66 1.11
CA ASN A 30 9.99 25.80 2.22
C ASN A 30 9.50 25.14 3.53
N LEU A 31 8.58 24.18 3.43
CA LEU A 31 8.05 23.46 4.58
C LEU A 31 9.12 22.56 5.17
N ARG A 32 9.41 22.70 6.46
CA ARG A 32 10.36 21.85 7.18
C ARG A 32 9.60 20.75 7.90
N ILE A 33 9.90 19.50 7.58
CA ILE A 33 9.01 18.38 7.88
C ILE A 33 9.65 17.42 8.87
N THR A 34 8.97 17.21 9.99
CA THR A 34 9.21 16.07 10.88
C THR A 34 8.06 15.08 10.75
N ILE A 35 8.36 13.81 10.48
CA ILE A 35 7.36 12.75 10.32
C ILE A 35 7.45 11.79 11.49
N ALA A 36 6.32 11.45 12.10
CA ALA A 36 6.22 10.41 13.12
C ALA A 36 5.35 9.26 12.60
N CYS A 37 5.93 8.07 12.48
CA CYS A 37 5.26 6.91 11.90
C CYS A 37 5.76 5.59 12.51
N GLY A 38 5.09 4.48 12.20
CA GLY A 38 5.58 3.16 12.60
C GLY A 38 6.77 2.68 11.76
N PRO A 39 7.54 1.70 12.26
CA PRO A 39 8.75 1.20 11.59
C PRO A 39 8.50 0.68 10.18
N ALA A 40 7.36 0.02 9.94
CA ALA A 40 7.00 -0.50 8.62
C ALA A 40 6.75 0.58 7.56
N ALA A 41 6.42 1.80 7.97
CA ALA A 41 6.14 2.92 7.07
C ALA A 41 7.30 3.92 6.97
N ALA A 42 8.28 3.88 7.89
CA ALA A 42 9.39 4.82 7.87
C ALA A 42 10.14 4.89 6.52
N PRO A 43 10.42 3.76 5.83
CA PRO A 43 11.21 3.80 4.60
C PRO A 43 10.58 4.61 3.46
N ILE A 44 9.24 4.64 3.35
CA ILE A 44 8.58 5.39 2.25
C ILE A 44 8.70 6.92 2.42
N PHE A 45 9.13 7.39 3.59
CA PHE A 45 9.27 8.80 3.89
C PHE A 45 10.72 9.31 3.79
N GLU A 46 11.72 8.44 3.60
CA GLU A 46 13.15 8.78 3.68
C GLU A 46 13.62 9.85 2.69
N LYS A 47 12.89 10.00 1.59
CA LYS A 47 13.22 10.90 0.47
C LYS A 47 12.17 12.00 0.27
N VAL A 48 11.31 12.22 1.26
CA VAL A 48 10.37 13.34 1.27
C VAL A 48 11.15 14.66 1.15
N PRO A 49 10.75 15.58 0.25
CA PRO A 49 11.37 16.90 0.16
C PRO A 49 11.33 17.65 1.49
N ASN A 50 12.43 18.33 1.83
CA ASN A 50 12.55 19.14 3.06
C ASN A 50 12.31 18.37 4.38
N LEU A 51 12.53 17.06 4.37
CA LEU A 51 12.52 16.22 5.57
C LEU A 51 13.67 16.61 6.50
N GLU A 52 13.34 17.08 7.71
CA GLU A 52 14.32 17.31 8.78
C GLU A 52 14.56 16.04 9.60
N ARG A 53 13.49 15.26 9.84
CA ARG A 53 13.56 14.11 10.76
C ARG A 53 12.42 13.11 10.55
N ILE A 54 12.73 11.82 10.69
CA ILE A 54 11.74 10.75 10.92
C ILE A 54 11.85 10.29 12.38
N ILE A 55 10.72 10.26 13.08
CA ILE A 55 10.54 9.71 14.42
C ILE A 55 9.84 8.37 14.27
N VAL A 56 10.61 7.29 14.38
CA VAL A 56 10.05 5.93 14.33
C VAL A 56 9.43 5.57 15.69
N LEU A 57 8.16 5.19 15.67
CA LEU A 57 7.35 4.87 16.84
C LEU A 57 7.10 3.36 16.93
N ASP A 58 7.96 2.67 17.68
CA ASP A 58 7.72 1.30 18.09
C ASP A 58 6.64 1.23 19.17
N LYS A 59 5.81 0.18 19.12
CA LYS A 59 4.77 -0.02 20.13
C LYS A 59 5.41 -0.32 21.49
N MET A 60 5.37 0.64 22.38
CA MET A 60 5.80 0.49 23.77
C MET A 60 4.65 0.05 24.69
N LEU A 61 4.99 -0.62 25.80
CA LEU A 61 4.06 -0.90 26.90
C LEU A 61 3.38 0.39 27.39
N PHE A 62 2.14 0.26 27.84
CA PHE A 62 1.29 1.37 28.31
C PHE A 62 1.17 2.55 27.32
N SER A 63 1.41 2.30 26.03
CA SER A 63 1.43 3.32 24.99
C SER A 63 2.43 4.47 25.22
N LEU A 64 3.52 4.20 25.94
CA LEU A 64 4.58 5.18 26.25
C LEU A 64 5.27 5.77 25.01
N HIS A 65 5.09 5.17 23.84
CA HIS A 65 5.58 5.72 22.57
C HIS A 65 4.97 7.09 22.26
N TRP A 66 3.77 7.41 22.75
CA TRP A 66 3.21 8.76 22.65
C TRP A 66 3.93 9.75 23.57
N LEU A 67 4.34 9.32 24.77
CA LEU A 67 5.12 10.14 25.69
C LEU A 67 6.52 10.41 25.11
N ARG A 68 7.12 9.39 24.49
CA ARG A 68 8.37 9.53 23.73
C ARG A 68 8.19 10.53 22.58
N LEU A 69 7.14 10.40 21.77
CA LEU A 69 6.85 11.35 20.68
C LEU A 69 6.75 12.78 21.22
N TRP A 70 5.98 12.98 22.30
CA TRP A 70 5.83 14.27 22.94
C TRP A 70 7.17 14.84 23.43
N GLY A 71 7.96 14.06 24.17
CA GLY A 71 9.27 14.49 24.67
C GLY A 71 10.26 14.85 23.56
N LEU A 72 10.19 14.16 22.42
CA LEU A 72 11.01 14.47 21.24
C LEU A 72 10.56 15.73 20.49
N CYS A 73 9.32 16.17 20.70
CA CYS A 73 8.70 17.29 19.96
C CYS A 73 8.44 18.53 20.82
N ILE A 74 8.50 18.45 22.16
CA ILE A 74 8.06 19.51 23.07
C ILE A 74 8.96 20.76 23.02
N TYR A 75 10.23 20.61 22.66
CA TYR A 75 11.18 21.72 22.53
C TYR A 75 11.08 22.48 21.20
N SER A 76 10.11 22.13 20.35
CA SER A 76 9.83 22.82 19.10
C SER A 76 8.48 23.53 19.16
N PHE A 77 8.44 24.77 18.67
CA PHE A 77 7.19 25.43 18.33
C PHE A 77 6.80 25.04 16.90
N TRP A 78 5.62 24.43 16.75
CA TRP A 78 5.12 23.91 15.49
C TRP A 78 4.17 24.90 14.82
N ASP A 79 4.39 25.22 13.55
CA ASP A 79 3.40 26.02 12.82
C ASP A 79 2.16 25.19 12.50
N LEU A 80 2.36 23.93 12.12
CA LEU A 80 1.28 23.00 11.80
C LEU A 80 1.59 21.63 12.40
N VAL A 81 0.58 21.03 13.04
CA VAL A 81 0.59 19.62 13.44
C VAL A 81 -0.53 18.93 12.69
N ILE A 82 -0.20 17.97 11.82
CA ILE A 82 -1.16 17.03 11.24
C ILE A 82 -1.02 15.72 12.00
N ASP A 83 -2.08 15.30 12.68
CA ASP A 83 -2.06 14.07 13.46
C ASP A 83 -3.22 13.16 13.11
N LEU A 84 -2.92 12.21 12.21
CA LEU A 84 -3.89 11.23 11.72
C LEU A 84 -4.18 10.12 12.73
N ARG A 85 -3.43 10.07 13.83
CA ARG A 85 -3.61 9.09 14.91
C ARG A 85 -4.39 9.64 16.09
N ASN A 86 -4.60 10.95 16.12
CA ASN A 86 -5.14 11.66 17.28
C ASN A 86 -4.44 11.25 18.58
N ALA A 87 -3.11 11.17 18.53
CA ALA A 87 -2.30 10.85 19.69
C ALA A 87 -2.54 11.89 20.81
N PRO A 88 -2.96 11.48 22.01
CA PRO A 88 -3.40 12.41 23.06
C PRO A 88 -2.37 13.50 23.41
N LEU A 89 -1.09 13.17 23.37
CA LEU A 89 -0.04 14.10 23.76
C LEU A 89 0.35 15.10 22.65
N THR A 90 -0.14 14.95 21.42
CA THR A 90 0.07 15.97 20.38
C THR A 90 -0.77 17.22 20.65
N PHE A 91 -1.85 17.10 21.43
CA PHE A 91 -2.68 18.24 21.85
C PHE A 91 -1.94 19.20 22.78
N LEU A 92 -0.93 18.71 23.51
CA LEU A 92 -0.13 19.44 24.48
C LEU A 92 1.15 20.07 23.90
N LEU A 93 1.42 19.90 22.61
CA LEU A 93 2.57 20.53 21.96
C LEU A 93 2.36 22.03 21.81
N PHE A 94 3.42 22.83 21.78
CA PHE A 94 3.34 24.23 21.41
C PHE A 94 3.15 24.36 19.90
N ARG A 95 1.99 24.90 19.47
CA ARG A 95 1.60 24.96 18.05
C ARG A 95 0.65 26.09 17.70
N LYS A 96 0.73 26.61 16.46
CA LYS A 96 -0.29 27.54 15.90
C LYS A 96 -1.57 26.81 15.51
N LYS A 97 -1.46 25.76 14.69
CA LYS A 97 -2.61 24.99 14.19
C LYS A 97 -2.39 23.49 14.36
N ARG A 98 -3.45 22.77 14.73
CA ARG A 98 -3.48 21.30 14.73
C ARG A 98 -4.68 20.84 13.93
N LEU A 99 -4.47 19.89 13.02
CA LEU A 99 -5.51 19.17 12.30
C LEU A 99 -5.32 17.68 12.54
N GLY A 100 -6.40 16.92 12.55
CA GLY A 100 -6.36 15.48 12.75
C GLY A 100 -7.63 14.82 12.25
N MET A 101 -7.68 13.50 12.32
CA MET A 101 -8.84 12.74 11.84
C MET A 101 -10.09 13.11 12.64
N GLY A 102 -11.17 13.48 11.96
CA GLY A 102 -12.49 13.59 12.57
C GLY A 102 -13.14 12.23 12.82
N LYS A 103 -14.45 12.22 13.10
CA LYS A 103 -15.23 10.99 13.10
C LYS A 103 -15.21 10.41 11.68
N SER A 104 -14.67 9.19 11.53
CA SER A 104 -14.57 8.53 10.24
C SER A 104 -15.96 8.25 9.66
N ASP A 105 -16.20 8.74 8.44
CA ASP A 105 -17.39 8.43 7.65
C ASP A 105 -17.18 7.09 6.97
N LYS A 106 -17.86 6.04 7.48
CA LYS A 106 -17.74 4.67 6.96
C LYS A 106 -18.44 4.46 5.61
N SER A 107 -19.14 5.47 5.09
CA SER A 107 -19.70 5.44 3.74
C SER A 107 -18.70 5.85 2.65
N ARG A 108 -17.51 6.28 3.07
CA ARG A 108 -16.46 6.86 2.21
C ARG A 108 -15.19 6.06 2.27
N LEU A 109 -14.39 6.16 1.21
CA LEU A 109 -13.05 5.59 1.20
C LEU A 109 -12.19 6.25 2.29
N PHE A 110 -11.25 5.49 2.84
CA PHE A 110 -10.34 6.01 3.86
C PHE A 110 -9.54 7.21 3.34
N ILE A 111 -9.12 7.19 2.07
CA ILE A 111 -8.39 8.30 1.45
C ILE A 111 -9.21 9.60 1.37
N GLU A 112 -10.53 9.52 1.22
CA GLU A 112 -11.42 10.69 1.24
C GLU A 112 -11.48 11.29 2.64
N ASN A 113 -11.58 10.44 3.68
CA ASN A 113 -11.54 10.88 5.07
C ASN A 113 -10.19 11.54 5.41
N VAL A 114 -9.08 11.02 4.88
CA VAL A 114 -7.75 11.62 5.06
C VAL A 114 -7.64 12.97 4.34
N SER A 115 -8.14 13.09 3.12
CA SER A 115 -8.10 14.33 2.32
C SER A 115 -8.84 15.49 3.02
N LYS A 116 -9.95 15.18 3.71
CA LYS A 116 -10.70 16.15 4.50
C LYS A 116 -9.96 16.72 5.70
N VAL A 117 -8.89 16.08 6.20
CA VAL A 117 -8.12 16.59 7.35
C VAL A 117 -7.56 17.98 7.07
N ILE A 118 -7.23 18.27 5.80
CA ILE A 118 -6.76 19.58 5.34
C ILE A 118 -7.83 20.33 4.51
N ASN A 119 -9.10 19.92 4.61
CA ASN A 119 -10.25 20.50 3.91
C ASN A 119 -10.14 20.51 2.39
N LEU A 120 -9.61 19.44 1.78
CA LEU A 120 -9.64 19.30 0.33
C LEU A 120 -11.02 18.82 -0.15
N ASP A 121 -11.50 19.44 -1.22
CA ASP A 121 -12.71 19.03 -1.94
C ASP A 121 -12.45 17.79 -2.81
N GLN A 122 -11.22 17.66 -3.32
CA GLN A 122 -10.78 16.51 -4.11
C GLN A 122 -9.88 15.58 -3.29
N VAL A 123 -9.81 14.32 -3.71
CA VAL A 123 -8.95 13.34 -3.08
C VAL A 123 -7.49 13.64 -3.39
N ALA A 124 -6.68 13.76 -2.34
CA ALA A 124 -5.24 13.89 -2.47
C ALA A 124 -4.65 12.52 -2.83
N SER A 125 -4.29 12.33 -4.09
CA SER A 125 -3.75 11.06 -4.57
C SER A 125 -2.39 10.75 -3.92
N PRO A 126 -2.11 9.49 -3.55
CA PRO A 126 -0.85 9.14 -2.90
C PRO A 126 0.37 9.49 -3.77
N LYS A 127 1.43 9.98 -3.12
CA LYS A 127 2.73 10.26 -3.74
C LYS A 127 3.84 9.55 -2.99
N ILE A 128 4.76 8.92 -3.73
CA ILE A 128 6.00 8.38 -3.19
C ILE A 128 7.17 9.11 -3.85
N TRP A 129 8.25 9.28 -3.10
CA TRP A 129 9.45 9.99 -3.54
C TRP A 129 10.61 9.00 -3.61
N PRO A 130 10.82 8.26 -4.71
CA PRO A 130 11.99 7.42 -4.85
C PRO A 130 13.27 8.24 -5.09
N GLY A 131 14.44 7.68 -4.77
CA GLY A 131 15.74 8.25 -5.15
C GLY A 131 16.26 7.70 -6.48
N GLU A 132 17.36 8.26 -6.98
CA GLU A 132 18.01 7.78 -8.22
C GLU A 132 18.45 6.31 -8.15
N VAL A 133 18.91 5.87 -6.97
CA VAL A 133 19.31 4.47 -6.74
C VAL A 133 18.13 3.52 -6.92
N ASP A 134 16.94 3.91 -6.47
CA ASP A 134 15.72 3.11 -6.60
C ASP A 134 15.28 3.00 -8.08
N LEU A 135 15.45 4.07 -8.85
CA LEU A 135 15.13 4.10 -10.28
C LEU A 135 16.08 3.19 -11.07
N LYS A 136 17.39 3.29 -10.84
CA LYS A 136 18.40 2.45 -11.50
C LYS A 136 18.22 0.97 -11.16
N LEU A 137 17.98 0.67 -9.88
CA LEU A 137 17.76 -0.71 -9.45
C LEU A 137 16.51 -1.31 -10.12
N ALA A 138 15.46 -0.52 -10.34
CA ALA A 138 14.28 -0.99 -11.05
C ALA A 138 14.54 -1.28 -12.54
N GLU A 139 15.43 -0.52 -13.20
CA GLU A 139 15.88 -0.79 -14.57
C GLU A 139 16.65 -2.11 -14.68
N GLU A 140 17.47 -2.42 -13.67
CA GLU A 140 18.24 -3.66 -13.60
C GLU A 140 17.37 -4.89 -13.29
N LEU A 141 16.39 -4.74 -12.39
CA LEU A 141 15.59 -5.85 -11.88
C LEU A 141 14.35 -6.16 -12.72
N ILE A 142 13.76 -5.16 -13.37
CA ILE A 142 12.52 -5.31 -14.15
C ILE A 142 12.82 -5.13 -15.64
N PRO A 143 12.85 -6.24 -16.42
CA PRO A 143 13.17 -6.19 -17.84
C PRO A 143 12.15 -5.36 -18.62
N SER A 144 12.61 -4.62 -19.63
CA SER A 144 11.76 -3.79 -20.49
C SER A 144 11.40 -4.45 -21.82
N ASN A 145 12.06 -5.56 -22.18
CA ASN A 145 11.87 -6.28 -23.44
C ASN A 145 10.76 -7.33 -23.39
N VAL A 146 10.27 -7.63 -22.19
CA VAL A 146 9.16 -8.57 -21.95
C VAL A 146 8.18 -7.96 -20.95
N PRO A 147 6.87 -8.24 -21.04
CA PRO A 147 5.93 -7.78 -20.02
C PRO A 147 6.24 -8.41 -18.67
N VAL A 148 5.89 -7.72 -17.59
CA VAL A 148 6.11 -8.21 -16.22
C VAL A 148 4.82 -8.14 -15.41
N LEU A 149 4.37 -9.30 -14.93
CA LEU A 149 3.24 -9.43 -14.01
C LEU A 149 3.76 -9.38 -12.56
N ALA A 150 3.41 -8.32 -11.83
CA ALA A 150 3.73 -8.19 -10.42
C ALA A 150 2.68 -8.91 -9.57
N ILE A 151 3.14 -9.76 -8.64
CA ILE A 151 2.29 -10.50 -7.72
C ILE A 151 2.63 -10.12 -6.28
N GLY A 152 1.61 -9.73 -5.51
CA GLY A 152 1.64 -9.61 -4.06
C GLY A 152 0.84 -10.73 -3.41
N PRO A 153 1.43 -11.93 -3.22
CA PRO A 153 0.66 -13.14 -2.90
C PRO A 153 0.32 -13.25 -1.41
N THR A 154 0.88 -12.38 -0.58
CA THR A 154 0.80 -12.46 0.88
C THR A 154 -0.09 -11.36 1.46
N ALA A 155 -0.51 -11.54 2.72
CA ALA A 155 -1.19 -10.52 3.51
C ALA A 155 -0.82 -10.68 4.98
N ASN A 156 -1.06 -9.63 5.77
CA ASN A 156 -0.76 -9.64 7.19
C ASN A 156 -1.61 -10.64 8.00
N TRP A 157 -2.78 -11.03 7.50
CA TRP A 157 -3.65 -12.05 8.08
C TRP A 157 -3.92 -13.14 7.04
N ARG A 158 -3.75 -14.41 7.44
CA ARG A 158 -3.99 -15.58 6.58
C ARG A 158 -5.39 -15.58 5.96
N ALA A 159 -6.39 -15.12 6.71
CA ALA A 159 -7.77 -14.99 6.26
C ALA A 159 -7.95 -14.11 5.00
N LYS A 160 -7.05 -13.15 4.76
CA LYS A 160 -7.07 -12.22 3.61
C LYS A 160 -6.22 -12.70 2.43
N THR A 161 -5.63 -13.88 2.51
CA THR A 161 -4.65 -14.35 1.53
C THR A 161 -5.36 -15.24 0.51
N TRP A 162 -5.38 -14.84 -0.76
CA TRP A 162 -5.87 -15.70 -1.84
C TRP A 162 -4.92 -16.89 -2.05
N ARG A 163 -5.47 -18.06 -2.41
CA ARG A 163 -4.72 -19.33 -2.39
C ARG A 163 -3.59 -19.31 -3.43
N SER A 164 -2.48 -19.97 -3.09
CA SER A 164 -1.33 -20.09 -4.01
C SER A 164 -1.69 -20.83 -5.30
N GLU A 165 -2.62 -21.79 -5.20
CA GLU A 165 -3.17 -22.54 -6.34
C GLU A 165 -3.89 -21.61 -7.30
N TYR A 166 -4.70 -20.69 -6.77
CA TYR A 166 -5.44 -19.73 -7.57
C TYR A 166 -4.52 -18.67 -8.19
N PHE A 167 -3.50 -18.20 -7.47
CA PHE A 167 -2.47 -17.34 -8.06
C PHE A 167 -1.71 -18.05 -9.19
N SER A 168 -1.30 -19.31 -9.00
CA SER A 168 -0.57 -20.09 -10.01
C SER A 168 -1.42 -20.35 -11.27
N GLU A 169 -2.69 -20.68 -11.09
CA GLU A 169 -3.63 -20.84 -12.19
C GLU A 169 -3.85 -19.52 -12.94
N LEU A 170 -4.07 -18.41 -12.22
CA LEU A 170 -4.20 -17.08 -12.81
C LEU A 170 -2.97 -16.68 -13.62
N ILE A 171 -1.77 -16.89 -13.07
CA ILE A 171 -0.50 -16.61 -13.76
C ILE A 171 -0.44 -17.40 -15.08
N SER A 172 -0.81 -18.69 -15.05
CA SER A 172 -0.82 -19.55 -16.24
C SER A 172 -1.79 -19.01 -17.31
N ARG A 173 -2.99 -18.58 -16.91
CA ARG A 173 -4.00 -18.05 -17.85
C ARG A 173 -3.60 -16.70 -18.44
N VAL A 174 -3.15 -15.77 -17.60
CA VAL A 174 -2.81 -14.40 -17.99
C VAL A 174 -1.55 -14.35 -18.85
N THR A 175 -0.62 -15.29 -18.67
CA THR A 175 0.70 -15.27 -19.33
C THR A 175 0.95 -16.39 -20.33
N GLY A 176 -0.01 -17.30 -20.50
CA GLY A 176 0.02 -18.34 -21.53
C GLY A 176 -0.19 -17.78 -22.94
N SER A 177 -0.17 -18.65 -23.95
CA SER A 177 -0.17 -18.28 -25.39
C SER A 177 -1.37 -17.43 -25.86
N ASN A 178 -2.49 -17.45 -25.13
CA ASN A 178 -3.68 -16.63 -25.43
C ASN A 178 -3.96 -15.59 -24.33
N GLY A 179 -3.03 -15.44 -23.38
CA GLY A 179 -3.16 -14.50 -22.28
C GLY A 179 -2.81 -13.08 -22.69
N ILE A 180 -3.40 -12.09 -22.02
CA ILE A 180 -3.17 -10.67 -22.30
C ILE A 180 -1.71 -10.22 -22.05
N LEU A 181 -0.93 -11.03 -21.32
CA LEU A 181 0.48 -10.80 -21.00
C LEU A 181 1.31 -12.01 -21.43
N GLU A 182 1.14 -12.45 -22.67
CA GLU A 182 1.85 -13.61 -23.23
C GLU A 182 3.36 -13.57 -22.92
N ASN A 183 3.89 -14.68 -22.43
CA ASN A 183 5.31 -14.86 -22.07
C ASN A 183 5.85 -13.91 -21.00
N ALA A 184 4.99 -13.24 -20.21
CA ALA A 184 5.44 -12.29 -19.19
C ALA A 184 6.29 -12.92 -18.09
N HIS A 185 7.27 -12.18 -17.59
CA HIS A 185 7.99 -12.57 -16.38
C HIS A 185 7.15 -12.25 -15.13
N ILE A 186 7.36 -12.98 -14.04
CA ILE A 186 6.58 -12.85 -12.82
C ILE A 186 7.45 -12.26 -11.72
N ALA A 187 7.17 -11.02 -11.34
CA ALA A 187 7.84 -10.37 -10.21
C ALA A 187 7.06 -10.60 -8.92
N VAL A 188 7.66 -11.32 -7.97
CA VAL A 188 7.02 -11.64 -6.70
C VAL A 188 7.55 -10.71 -5.61
N PHE A 189 6.63 -9.97 -4.98
CA PHE A 189 6.94 -8.99 -3.95
C PHE A 189 6.36 -9.43 -2.60
N GLY A 190 7.03 -9.04 -1.53
CA GLY A 190 6.61 -9.31 -0.17
C GLY A 190 7.69 -8.91 0.81
N ARG A 191 7.37 -8.96 2.10
CA ARG A 191 8.35 -8.74 3.17
C ARG A 191 9.23 -9.97 3.38
N SER A 192 10.38 -9.79 4.04
CA SER A 192 11.28 -10.90 4.35
C SER A 192 10.62 -11.98 5.23
N ASP A 193 9.77 -11.58 6.19
CA ASP A 193 9.00 -12.49 7.05
C ASP A 193 7.83 -13.18 6.35
N GLU A 194 7.49 -12.75 5.14
CA GLU A 194 6.46 -13.35 4.29
C GLU A 194 7.03 -14.37 3.30
N ARG A 195 8.37 -14.49 3.22
CA ARG A 195 9.05 -15.41 2.29
C ARG A 195 8.57 -16.86 2.36
N PRO A 196 8.34 -17.49 3.53
CA PRO A 196 7.84 -18.86 3.57
C PRO A 196 6.49 -19.04 2.87
N MET A 197 5.62 -18.02 2.92
CA MET A 197 4.32 -18.04 2.25
C MET A 197 4.45 -17.79 0.74
N ALA A 198 5.32 -16.86 0.34
CA ALA A 198 5.57 -16.56 -1.06
C ALA A 198 6.27 -17.71 -1.80
N LEU A 199 7.14 -18.47 -1.12
CA LEU A 199 7.85 -19.62 -1.69
C LEU A 199 6.91 -20.67 -2.27
N VAL A 200 5.77 -20.93 -1.61
CA VAL A 200 4.75 -21.89 -2.08
C VAL A 200 4.22 -21.54 -3.47
N LEU A 201 4.13 -20.24 -3.80
CA LEU A 201 3.77 -19.78 -5.14
C LEU A 201 4.99 -19.78 -6.07
N MET A 202 6.15 -19.31 -5.60
CA MET A 202 7.36 -19.21 -6.42
C MET A 202 7.82 -20.57 -6.96
N GLU A 203 7.68 -21.65 -6.18
CA GLU A 203 7.96 -23.03 -6.62
C GLU A 203 7.07 -23.52 -7.77
N LYS A 204 5.95 -22.83 -8.04
CA LYS A 204 5.04 -23.12 -9.16
C LYS A 204 5.31 -22.26 -10.40
N ILE A 205 6.29 -21.36 -10.35
CA ILE A 205 6.68 -20.47 -11.44
C ILE A 205 8.00 -20.97 -12.04
N PRO A 206 8.16 -21.05 -13.37
CA PRO A 206 9.44 -21.40 -13.99
C PRO A 206 10.58 -20.46 -13.55
N ASP A 207 11.73 -21.03 -13.19
CA ASP A 207 12.89 -20.29 -12.64
C ASP A 207 13.38 -19.18 -13.58
N ASP A 208 13.35 -19.40 -14.89
CA ASP A 208 13.76 -18.44 -15.92
C ASP A 208 12.79 -17.25 -16.08
N ARG A 209 11.58 -17.37 -15.52
CA ARG A 209 10.53 -16.33 -15.53
C ARG A 209 10.26 -15.72 -14.15
N CYS A 210 10.81 -16.28 -13.08
CA CYS A 210 10.55 -15.84 -11.71
C CYS A 210 11.55 -14.76 -11.25
N ILE A 211 11.06 -13.54 -11.02
CA ILE A 211 11.83 -12.43 -10.44
C ILE A 211 11.49 -12.34 -8.95
N ASP A 212 12.25 -13.05 -8.12
CA ASP A 212 12.07 -13.06 -6.66
C ASP A 212 12.63 -11.78 -6.02
N LEU A 213 11.72 -10.89 -5.59
CA LEU A 213 12.03 -9.63 -4.89
C LEU A 213 11.59 -9.63 -3.43
N VAL A 214 11.16 -10.78 -2.89
CA VAL A 214 10.58 -10.89 -1.54
C VAL A 214 11.64 -10.59 -0.48
N GLY A 215 11.51 -9.46 0.19
CA GLY A 215 12.45 -9.00 1.23
C GLY A 215 13.86 -8.68 0.73
N LYS A 216 14.07 -8.49 -0.59
CA LYS A 216 15.40 -8.24 -1.16
C LYS A 216 15.71 -6.77 -1.43
N ILE A 217 14.69 -5.93 -1.53
CA ILE A 217 14.82 -4.52 -1.94
C ILE A 217 14.04 -3.58 -1.00
N SER A 218 14.36 -2.30 -1.03
CA SER A 218 13.71 -1.28 -0.20
C SER A 218 12.26 -1.02 -0.65
N LEU A 219 11.41 -0.44 0.19
CA LEU A 219 10.05 -0.06 -0.21
C LEU A 219 10.02 0.98 -1.34
N LEU A 220 11.02 1.88 -1.40
CA LEU A 220 11.14 2.85 -2.49
C LEU A 220 11.53 2.15 -3.80
N SER A 221 12.40 1.14 -3.73
CA SER A 221 12.74 0.31 -4.89
C SER A 221 11.58 -0.60 -5.32
N VAL A 222 10.77 -1.10 -4.38
CA VAL A 222 9.52 -1.81 -4.71
C VAL A 222 8.59 -0.89 -5.50
N TYR A 223 8.42 0.36 -5.07
CA TYR A 223 7.60 1.35 -5.79
C TYR A 223 8.08 1.59 -7.22
N THR A 224 9.39 1.75 -7.44
CA THR A 224 9.94 1.96 -8.80
C THR A 224 9.86 0.68 -9.64
N CYS A 225 10.11 -0.50 -9.08
CA CYS A 225 9.90 -1.77 -9.77
C CYS A 225 8.44 -1.94 -10.21
N LEU A 226 7.48 -1.66 -9.32
CA LEU A 226 6.04 -1.73 -9.63
C LEU A 226 5.68 -0.81 -10.81
N SER A 227 6.22 0.41 -10.87
CA SER A 227 5.96 1.36 -11.97
C SER A 227 6.43 0.87 -13.35
N ARG A 228 7.31 -0.14 -13.40
CA ARG A 228 7.81 -0.77 -14.63
C ARG A 228 7.05 -2.05 -15.01
N CYS A 229 6.24 -2.58 -14.11
CA CYS A 229 5.43 -3.77 -14.38
C CYS A 229 4.23 -3.42 -15.27
N SER A 230 3.71 -4.42 -15.98
CA SER A 230 2.56 -4.27 -16.88
C SER A 230 1.22 -4.37 -16.14
N LEU A 231 1.19 -5.12 -15.05
CA LEU A 231 0.01 -5.37 -14.23
C LEU A 231 0.45 -5.79 -12.82
N PHE A 232 -0.30 -5.42 -11.81
CA PHE A 232 -0.18 -5.92 -10.45
C PHE A 232 -1.46 -6.66 -10.04
N VAL A 233 -1.31 -7.82 -9.41
CA VAL A 233 -2.39 -8.55 -8.74
C VAL A 233 -1.96 -8.90 -7.32
N GLY A 234 -2.78 -8.58 -6.32
CA GLY A 234 -2.47 -8.92 -4.94
C GLY A 234 -3.60 -8.69 -3.96
N ASN A 235 -3.42 -9.24 -2.76
CA ASN A 235 -4.39 -9.10 -1.66
C ASN A 235 -4.47 -7.66 -1.15
N ASP A 236 -5.57 -7.32 -0.48
CA ASP A 236 -5.73 -6.10 0.33
C ASP A 236 -4.59 -5.96 1.36
N SER A 237 -3.60 -5.15 1.00
CA SER A 237 -2.32 -5.01 1.69
C SER A 237 -1.69 -3.63 1.42
N GLY A 238 -0.66 -3.28 2.20
CA GLY A 238 0.13 -2.07 1.92
C GLY A 238 0.80 -2.10 0.55
N LEU A 239 1.17 -3.29 0.05
CA LEU A 239 1.77 -3.46 -1.26
C LEU A 239 0.79 -3.14 -2.40
N MET A 240 -0.49 -3.50 -2.26
CA MET A 240 -1.55 -3.12 -3.22
C MET A 240 -1.69 -1.60 -3.32
N HIS A 241 -1.69 -0.89 -2.18
CA HIS A 241 -1.72 0.57 -2.19
C HIS A 241 -0.45 1.18 -2.80
N LEU A 242 0.71 0.56 -2.58
CA LEU A 242 1.97 1.00 -3.17
C LEU A 242 1.97 0.81 -4.69
N ALA A 243 1.44 -0.31 -5.17
CA ALA A 243 1.22 -0.58 -6.59
C ALA A 243 0.32 0.48 -7.22
N ALA A 244 -0.85 0.73 -6.62
CA ALA A 244 -1.76 1.76 -7.10
C ALA A 244 -1.10 3.15 -7.18
N ALA A 245 -0.31 3.52 -6.16
CA ALA A 245 0.44 4.78 -6.13
C ALA A 245 1.55 4.86 -7.19
N SER A 246 2.09 3.73 -7.63
CA SER A 246 3.13 3.66 -8.68
C SER A 246 2.57 3.87 -10.09
N GLY A 247 1.24 3.78 -10.25
CA GLY A 247 0.56 3.93 -11.52
C GLY A 247 0.40 2.63 -12.34
N VAL A 248 1.00 1.52 -11.89
CA VAL A 248 0.77 0.20 -12.51
C VAL A 248 -0.71 -0.17 -12.47
N PRO A 249 -1.29 -0.73 -13.55
CA PRO A 249 -2.62 -1.33 -13.51
C PRO A 249 -2.72 -2.29 -12.32
N THR A 250 -3.65 -2.02 -11.39
CA THR A 250 -3.68 -2.70 -10.09
C THR A 250 -5.02 -3.40 -9.87
N VAL A 251 -4.96 -4.72 -9.69
CA VAL A 251 -6.10 -5.54 -9.27
C VAL A 251 -5.96 -5.90 -7.79
N GLY A 252 -6.84 -5.32 -6.96
CA GLY A 252 -6.90 -5.59 -5.53
C GLY A 252 -7.90 -6.71 -5.20
N LEU A 253 -7.46 -7.74 -4.48
CA LEU A 253 -8.29 -8.88 -4.07
C LEU A 253 -8.81 -8.70 -2.64
N PHE A 254 -10.13 -8.77 -2.48
CA PHE A 254 -10.82 -8.54 -1.21
C PHE A 254 -11.68 -9.73 -0.76
N GLY A 255 -11.84 -9.87 0.56
CA GLY A 255 -12.74 -10.86 1.17
C GLY A 255 -13.19 -10.40 2.53
N PRO A 256 -12.45 -10.70 3.63
CA PRO A 256 -12.82 -10.31 4.98
C PRO A 256 -12.43 -8.86 5.31
N THR A 257 -12.39 -7.99 4.30
CA THR A 257 -12.18 -6.55 4.41
C THR A 257 -13.15 -5.80 3.51
N GLN A 258 -13.30 -4.51 3.78
CA GLN A 258 -14.23 -3.65 3.07
C GLN A 258 -13.47 -2.83 2.02
N GLU A 259 -13.63 -3.20 0.76
CA GLU A 259 -13.19 -2.46 -0.42
C GLU A 259 -13.80 -1.05 -0.48
N SER A 260 -15.03 -0.86 0.05
CA SER A 260 -15.65 0.46 0.20
C SER A 260 -14.86 1.42 1.08
N LEU A 261 -13.93 0.91 1.89
CA LEU A 261 -13.04 1.70 2.73
C LEU A 261 -11.60 1.72 2.19
N TYR A 262 -11.11 0.62 1.63
CA TYR A 262 -9.69 0.41 1.32
C TYR A 262 -9.40 0.02 -0.14
N ALA A 263 -10.33 0.23 -1.08
CA ALA A 263 -10.02 0.02 -2.49
C ALA A 263 -8.74 0.79 -2.91
N PRO A 264 -7.88 0.22 -3.78
CA PRO A 264 -6.74 0.91 -4.34
C PRO A 264 -7.20 2.14 -5.11
N TRP A 265 -6.60 3.28 -4.79
CA TRP A 265 -6.95 4.56 -5.39
C TRP A 265 -6.15 4.80 -6.68
N GLY A 266 -6.84 5.15 -7.76
CA GLY A 266 -6.21 5.54 -9.02
C GLY A 266 -7.09 5.26 -10.23
N ASN A 267 -6.73 5.82 -11.38
CA ASN A 267 -7.51 5.67 -12.61
C ASN A 267 -7.42 4.28 -13.26
N ASN A 268 -6.37 3.54 -12.89
CA ASN A 268 -6.00 2.23 -13.43
C ASN A 268 -6.08 1.14 -12.34
N THR A 269 -7.10 1.22 -11.50
CA THR A 269 -7.33 0.23 -10.44
C THR A 269 -8.69 -0.44 -10.58
N ILE A 270 -8.78 -1.68 -10.14
CA ILE A 270 -10.04 -2.41 -9.99
C ILE A 270 -9.97 -3.29 -8.74
N THR A 271 -11.11 -3.51 -8.10
CA THR A 271 -11.24 -4.43 -6.97
C THR A 271 -12.09 -5.62 -7.36
N VAL A 272 -11.68 -6.81 -6.96
CA VAL A 272 -12.49 -8.03 -7.06
C VAL A 272 -12.63 -8.61 -5.67
N ARG A 273 -13.85 -9.00 -5.31
CA ARG A 273 -14.15 -9.51 -3.98
C ARG A 273 -14.80 -10.89 -4.03
N THR A 274 -14.69 -11.61 -2.92
CA THR A 274 -15.47 -12.82 -2.62
C THR A 274 -16.96 -12.62 -2.88
N THR A 275 -17.64 -13.66 -3.35
CA THR A 275 -19.10 -13.65 -3.52
C THR A 275 -19.83 -13.64 -2.18
N VAL A 276 -19.18 -14.10 -1.10
CA VAL A 276 -19.69 -13.94 0.27
C VAL A 276 -19.49 -12.48 0.72
N PRO A 277 -20.57 -11.76 1.10
CA PRO A 277 -20.48 -10.38 1.57
C PRO A 277 -19.70 -10.25 2.89
N PHE A 278 -19.05 -9.10 3.09
CA PHE A 278 -18.27 -8.82 4.31
C PHE A 278 -19.06 -9.04 5.61
N GLN A 279 -20.37 -8.75 5.65
CA GLN A 279 -21.18 -8.93 6.87
C GLN A 279 -21.32 -10.41 7.29
N ASN A 280 -21.18 -11.34 6.34
CA ASN A 280 -21.49 -12.76 6.54
C ASN A 280 -20.25 -13.66 6.39
N ILE A 281 -19.08 -13.09 6.13
CA ILE A 281 -17.88 -13.88 5.79
C ILE A 281 -17.15 -14.45 7.01
N PHE A 282 -17.41 -13.91 8.20
CA PHE A 282 -16.75 -14.35 9.42
C PHE A 282 -17.56 -15.48 10.07
N PRO A 283 -16.97 -16.69 10.24
CA PRO A 283 -17.59 -17.73 11.04
C PRO A 283 -17.53 -17.38 12.54
N ASP A 284 -18.40 -18.00 13.34
CA ASP A 284 -18.52 -17.72 14.78
C ASP A 284 -17.21 -17.94 15.57
N ASN A 285 -16.37 -18.89 15.14
CA ASN A 285 -15.09 -19.22 15.76
C ASN A 285 -13.88 -18.53 15.08
N PHE A 286 -14.10 -17.42 14.38
CA PHE A 286 -13.04 -16.71 13.68
C PHE A 286 -11.95 -16.18 14.62
N ASP A 287 -10.70 -16.47 14.28
CA ASP A 287 -9.52 -15.88 14.89
C ASP A 287 -8.56 -15.39 13.81
N HIS A 288 -8.30 -14.07 13.84
CA HIS A 288 -7.35 -13.37 12.97
C HIS A 288 -5.94 -13.98 12.90
N ARG A 289 -5.53 -14.82 13.86
CA ARG A 289 -4.19 -15.45 13.89
C ARG A 289 -4.16 -16.85 13.31
N THR A 290 -5.25 -17.60 13.43
CA THR A 290 -5.23 -19.05 13.20
C THR A 290 -6.20 -19.50 12.12
N SER A 291 -7.27 -18.74 11.85
CA SER A 291 -8.24 -19.09 10.82
C SER A 291 -7.61 -19.16 9.42
N ALA A 292 -8.13 -20.09 8.61
CA ALA A 292 -7.76 -20.28 7.22
C ALA A 292 -8.19 -19.07 6.35
N SER A 293 -7.85 -19.12 5.07
CA SER A 293 -8.30 -18.11 4.10
C SER A 293 -9.82 -18.05 4.06
N LEU A 294 -10.37 -16.83 4.01
CA LEU A 294 -11.79 -16.58 3.76
C LEU A 294 -12.01 -16.11 2.31
N MET A 295 -11.01 -16.26 1.45
CA MET A 295 -11.03 -15.78 0.07
C MET A 295 -11.52 -16.84 -0.93
N ASP A 296 -11.92 -18.03 -0.47
CA ASP A 296 -12.15 -19.21 -1.34
C ASP A 296 -13.28 -19.05 -2.36
N SER A 297 -14.23 -18.14 -2.10
CA SER A 297 -15.32 -17.84 -3.03
C SER A 297 -14.97 -16.82 -4.10
N LEU A 298 -13.74 -16.28 -4.09
CA LEU A 298 -13.17 -15.47 -5.16
C LEU A 298 -12.47 -16.41 -6.15
N THR A 299 -13.09 -16.68 -7.30
CA THR A 299 -12.54 -17.64 -8.28
C THR A 299 -11.51 -16.99 -9.20
N VAL A 300 -10.73 -17.83 -9.90
CA VAL A 300 -9.72 -17.36 -10.87
C VAL A 300 -10.39 -16.62 -12.02
N GLU A 301 -11.54 -17.10 -12.51
CA GLU A 301 -12.33 -16.47 -13.58
C GLU A 301 -12.75 -15.06 -13.21
N MET A 302 -13.23 -14.84 -11.99
CA MET A 302 -13.65 -13.50 -11.53
C MET A 302 -12.49 -12.50 -11.56
N VAL A 303 -11.27 -12.96 -11.25
CA VAL A 303 -10.07 -12.13 -11.25
C VAL A 303 -9.57 -11.90 -12.68
N GLU A 304 -9.58 -12.93 -13.51
CA GLU A 304 -9.23 -12.87 -14.93
C GLU A 304 -10.15 -11.90 -15.70
N ASP A 305 -11.46 -11.99 -15.52
CA ASP A 305 -12.44 -11.07 -16.12
C ASP A 305 -12.17 -9.62 -15.73
N ALA A 306 -11.79 -9.37 -14.47
CA ALA A 306 -11.47 -8.04 -13.99
C ALA A 306 -10.15 -7.52 -14.57
N ILE A 307 -9.16 -8.39 -14.74
CA ILE A 307 -7.90 -8.08 -15.42
C ILE A 307 -8.17 -7.67 -16.86
N ILE A 308 -8.97 -8.44 -17.61
CA ILE A 308 -9.32 -8.14 -19.01
C ILE A 308 -10.03 -6.79 -19.09
N LYS A 309 -11.05 -6.55 -18.26
CA LYS A 309 -11.75 -5.25 -18.21
C LYS A 309 -10.82 -4.08 -17.90
N LEU A 310 -9.87 -4.26 -16.99
CA LEU A 310 -8.90 -3.22 -16.65
C LEU A 310 -7.93 -2.97 -17.82
N TRP A 311 -7.52 -4.03 -18.51
CA TRP A 311 -6.62 -3.97 -19.65
C TRP A 311 -7.24 -3.23 -20.83
N GLU A 312 -8.45 -3.61 -21.24
CA GLU A 312 -9.21 -2.97 -22.33
C GLU A 312 -9.46 -1.47 -22.06
N LYS A 313 -9.75 -1.11 -20.81
CA LYS A 313 -9.89 0.29 -20.37
C LYS A 313 -8.57 1.07 -20.53
N GLY A 314 -7.44 0.41 -20.32
CA GLY A 314 -6.11 0.99 -20.49
C GLY A 314 -5.75 1.23 -21.95
N GLU A 315 -6.04 0.27 -22.84
CA GLU A 315 -5.80 0.38 -24.28
C GLU A 315 -6.66 1.48 -24.92
N SER A 316 -7.91 1.63 -24.49
CA SER A 316 -8.83 2.67 -24.99
C SER A 316 -8.38 4.12 -24.68
N ARG A 317 -7.36 4.29 -23.82
CA ARG A 317 -6.82 5.60 -23.40
C ARG A 317 -5.47 5.94 -24.04
N ARG A 318 -4.86 5.00 -24.76
CA ARG A 318 -3.60 5.20 -25.50
C ARG A 318 -3.91 5.66 -26.93
#